data_AF-A0A8T9MUY9-F1
#
_entry.id   AF-A0A8T9MUY9-F1
#
_cell.length_a   1.000
_cell.length_b   1.000
_cell.length_c   1.000
_cell.angle_alpha   90.00
_cell.angle_beta   90.00
_cell.angle_gamma   90.00
#
_symmetry.space_group_name_H-M   'P 1'
#
loop_
_entity.id
_entity.type
_entity.pdbx_description
1 polymer ?
#
loop_
_entity_poly.entity_id
_entity_poly.type
_entity_poly.pdbx_seq_one_letter_code
_entity_poly.pdbx_strand_id
1 'polypeptide(L)'
;MQKILFGLFALGAALAVSAAPIEGKWRTTDDKTGKPKAVVHISKSGAAYQGKIVSLAQGVENVCPACEDKRPLVGMVVLTGLKGDEQTYEGGKIFDPKGGKTYKAKAELSADGKALKVRGYFGVSLLGRTQTWVRAD
;
A
#
# COMPACT_ATOMS: atom_id res chain seq x y z
N MET A 1 2.02 -66.87 8.18
CA MET A 1 1.42 -66.08 9.27
C MET A 1 1.65 -64.61 8.96
N GLN A 2 0.54 -63.89 8.82
CA GLN A 2 0.39 -62.49 8.45
C GLN A 2 0.98 -61.54 9.51
N LYS A 3 1.77 -60.54 9.13
CA LYS A 3 1.93 -59.27 9.89
C LYS A 3 2.17 -58.10 8.92
N ILE A 4 1.10 -57.58 8.32
CA ILE A 4 1.13 -56.32 7.58
C ILE A 4 0.92 -55.20 8.60
N LEU A 5 1.96 -54.41 8.87
CA LEU A 5 1.87 -53.22 9.71
C LEU A 5 1.26 -52.08 8.86
N PHE A 6 0.06 -51.65 9.20
CA PHE A 6 -0.55 -50.43 8.66
C PHE A 6 0.11 -49.21 9.31
N GLY A 7 1.02 -48.54 8.59
CA GLY A 7 1.53 -47.23 8.96
C GLY A 7 0.49 -46.16 8.67
N LEU A 8 -0.03 -45.52 9.72
CA LEU A 8 -0.97 -44.40 9.60
C LEU A 8 -0.19 -43.14 9.17
N PHE A 9 -0.18 -42.84 7.88
CA PHE A 9 0.37 -41.59 7.35
C PHE A 9 -0.64 -40.46 7.59
N ALA A 10 -0.48 -39.74 8.71
CA ALA A 10 -1.27 -38.54 8.98
C ALA A 10 -0.82 -37.42 8.03
N LEU A 11 -1.59 -37.22 6.95
CA LEU A 11 -1.39 -36.13 6.00
C LEU A 11 -1.83 -34.81 6.67
N GLY A 12 -0.87 -34.09 7.27
CA GLY A 12 -1.11 -32.74 7.78
C GLY A 12 -1.38 -31.78 6.63
N ALA A 13 -2.64 -31.35 6.47
CA ALA A 13 -2.99 -30.29 5.55
C ALA A 13 -2.40 -28.97 6.04
N ALA A 14 -1.33 -28.50 5.39
CA ALA A 14 -0.83 -27.15 5.60
C ALA A 14 -1.88 -26.17 5.06
N LEU A 15 -2.56 -25.45 5.95
CA LEU A 15 -3.41 -24.33 5.57
C LEU A 15 -2.51 -23.25 4.99
N ALA A 16 -2.53 -23.10 3.66
CA ALA A 16 -1.90 -21.96 2.99
C ALA A 16 -2.65 -20.69 3.39
N VAL A 17 -2.08 -19.92 4.32
CA VAL A 17 -2.57 -18.57 4.61
C VAL A 17 -2.16 -17.68 3.44
N SER A 18 -3.08 -17.38 2.53
CA SER A 18 -2.83 -16.36 1.51
C SER A 18 -2.77 -15.00 2.19
N ALA A 19 -1.71 -14.23 1.95
CA ALA A 19 -1.65 -12.85 2.40
C ALA A 19 -2.83 -12.05 1.82
N ALA A 20 -3.43 -11.17 2.61
CA ALA A 20 -4.49 -10.29 2.12
C ALA A 20 -3.96 -9.46 0.95
N PRO A 21 -4.71 -9.27 -0.15
CA PRO A 21 -4.22 -8.59 -1.34
C PRO A 21 -3.98 -7.09 -1.08
N ILE A 22 -3.18 -6.39 -1.90
CA ILE A 22 -2.86 -4.95 -1.68
C ILE A 22 -4.10 -4.05 -1.69
N GLU A 23 -5.18 -4.47 -2.36
CA GLU A 23 -6.48 -3.80 -2.36
C GLU A 23 -7.01 -3.57 -0.94
N GLY A 24 -7.68 -2.44 -0.75
CA GLY A 24 -8.28 -2.09 0.54
C GLY A 24 -7.96 -0.68 0.97
N LYS A 25 -8.20 -0.39 2.25
CA LYS A 25 -7.96 0.93 2.84
C LYS A 25 -6.68 0.92 3.65
N TRP A 26 -5.92 2.00 3.54
CA TRP A 26 -4.60 2.14 4.13
C TRP A 26 -4.48 3.49 4.82
N ARG A 27 -4.24 3.47 6.13
CA ARG A 27 -3.95 4.66 6.91
C ARG A 27 -2.50 5.08 6.68
N THR A 28 -2.34 6.33 6.30
CA THR A 28 -1.04 6.97 6.06
C THR A 28 -0.64 7.79 7.28
N THR A 29 0.67 7.81 7.54
CA THR A 29 1.28 8.55 8.66
C THR A 29 2.39 9.43 8.12
N ASP A 30 2.54 10.63 8.66
CA ASP A 30 3.70 11.49 8.37
C ASP A 30 4.96 10.83 8.94
N ASP A 31 5.94 10.55 8.07
CA ASP A 31 7.19 9.87 8.42
C ASP A 31 8.11 10.72 9.31
N LYS A 32 7.90 12.04 9.37
CA LYS A 32 8.68 12.95 10.23
C LYS A 32 8.03 13.19 11.58
N THR A 33 6.70 13.34 11.61
CA THR A 33 5.98 13.73 12.83
C THR A 33 5.22 12.57 13.49
N GLY A 34 5.08 11.42 12.83
CA GLY A 34 4.30 10.28 13.32
C GLY A 34 2.78 10.52 13.36
N LYS A 35 2.29 11.62 12.79
CA LYS A 35 0.86 11.98 12.85
C LYS A 35 0.08 11.29 11.73
N PRO A 36 -1.13 10.74 12.00
CA PRO A 36 -2.01 10.26 10.94
C PRO A 36 -2.34 11.36 9.94
N LYS A 37 -2.42 11.03 8.64
CA LYS A 37 -2.72 12.01 7.58
C LYS A 37 -4.04 11.72 6.89
N ALA A 38 -4.16 10.54 6.31
CA ALA A 38 -5.26 10.20 5.42
C ALA A 38 -5.48 8.69 5.35
N VAL A 39 -6.67 8.28 4.92
CA VAL A 39 -6.94 6.93 4.45
C VAL A 39 -6.92 6.93 2.92
N VAL A 40 -6.09 6.07 2.35
CA VAL A 40 -5.99 5.82 0.91
C VAL A 40 -6.64 4.48 0.59
N HIS A 41 -7.59 4.48 -0.34
CA HIS A 41 -8.17 3.25 -0.88
C HIS A 41 -7.39 2.83 -2.12
N ILE A 42 -6.74 1.66 -2.05
CA ILE A 42 -6.08 1.02 -3.19
C ILE A 42 -7.06 0.09 -3.90
N SER A 43 -7.13 0.23 -5.22
CA SER A 43 -7.99 -0.55 -6.12
C SER A 43 -7.32 -0.79 -7.47
N LYS A 44 -7.82 -1.76 -8.24
CA LYS A 44 -7.41 -1.97 -9.63
C LYS A 44 -7.82 -0.80 -10.53
N SER A 45 -6.97 -0.48 -11.49
CA SER A 45 -7.17 0.48 -12.57
C SER A 45 -6.59 -0.15 -13.84
N GLY A 46 -7.45 -0.89 -14.56
CA GLY A 46 -7.01 -1.81 -15.61
C GLY A 46 -6.07 -2.89 -15.06
N ALA A 47 -4.92 -3.07 -15.69
CA ALA A 47 -3.90 -4.04 -15.26
C ALA A 47 -3.02 -3.55 -14.09
N ALA A 48 -3.16 -2.29 -13.67
CA ALA A 48 -2.35 -1.69 -12.61
C ALA A 48 -3.19 -1.37 -11.38
N TYR A 49 -2.55 -0.84 -10.34
CA TYR A 49 -3.17 -0.36 -9.11
C TYR A 49 -3.12 1.16 -9.02
N GLN A 50 -4.14 1.72 -8.38
CA GLN A 50 -4.20 3.13 -8.01
C GLN A 50 -4.64 3.30 -6.56
N GLY A 51 -4.21 4.40 -5.93
CA GLY A 51 -4.59 4.77 -4.57
C GLY A 51 -5.27 6.14 -4.55
N LYS A 52 -6.51 6.19 -4.06
CA LYS A 52 -7.32 7.40 -3.94
C LYS A 52 -7.51 7.77 -2.48
N ILE A 53 -7.33 9.04 -2.12
CA ILE A 53 -7.64 9.51 -0.76
C ILE A 53 -9.17 9.46 -0.56
N VAL A 54 -9.62 8.76 0.48
CA VAL A 54 -11.05 8.60 0.81
C VAL A 54 -11.45 9.31 2.10
N SER A 55 -10.51 9.56 3.01
CA SER A 55 -10.75 10.37 4.20
C SER A 55 -9.46 10.98 4.72
N LEU A 56 -9.59 12.00 5.57
CA LEU A 56 -8.47 12.71 6.20
C LEU A 56 -8.54 12.52 7.72
N ALA A 57 -7.38 12.57 8.36
CA ALA A 57 -7.31 12.61 9.82
C ALA A 57 -7.86 13.94 10.35
N GLN A 58 -8.30 13.95 11.61
CA GLN A 58 -8.75 15.17 12.27
C GLN A 58 -7.67 16.25 12.25
N GLY A 59 -8.06 17.48 11.92
CA GLY A 59 -7.15 18.63 11.83
C GLY A 59 -6.34 18.72 10.54
N VAL A 60 -6.56 17.82 9.57
CA VAL A 60 -6.01 17.95 8.22
C VAL A 60 -7.04 18.64 7.33
N GLU A 61 -6.67 19.78 6.76
CA GLU A 61 -7.53 20.52 5.85
C GLU A 61 -7.71 19.77 4.53
N ASN A 62 -8.94 19.77 4.00
CA ASN A 62 -9.27 19.12 2.72
C ASN A 62 -8.92 20.01 1.52
N VAL A 63 -7.69 20.50 1.46
CA VAL A 63 -7.18 21.36 0.39
C VAL A 63 -5.76 20.92 0.04
N CYS A 64 -5.45 20.81 -1.24
CA CYS A 64 -4.08 20.56 -1.67
C CYS A 64 -3.24 21.82 -1.48
N PRO A 65 -2.26 21.84 -0.55
CA PRO A 65 -1.54 23.06 -0.21
C PRO A 65 -0.65 23.54 -1.37
N ALA A 66 -0.04 22.61 -2.11
CA ALA A 66 0.88 22.89 -3.21
C ALA A 66 0.21 22.90 -4.60
N CYS A 67 -1.10 22.66 -4.70
CA CYS A 67 -1.81 22.75 -5.97
C CYS A 67 -2.31 24.19 -6.18
N GLU A 68 -2.11 24.74 -7.38
CA GLU A 68 -2.57 26.09 -7.75
C GLU A 68 -4.09 26.23 -7.66
N ASP A 69 -4.81 25.21 -8.13
CA ASP A 69 -6.28 25.13 -8.14
C ASP A 69 -6.90 24.90 -6.75
N LYS A 70 -6.08 24.73 -5.71
CA LYS A 70 -6.52 24.41 -4.33
C LYS A 70 -7.55 23.27 -4.29
N ARG A 71 -7.45 22.31 -5.20
CA ARG A 71 -8.42 21.21 -5.26
C ARG A 71 -8.42 20.35 -3.98
N PRO A 72 -9.54 19.69 -3.65
CA PRO A 72 -9.64 18.85 -2.47
C PRO A 72 -8.63 17.69 -2.47
N LEU A 73 -8.19 17.31 -1.27
CA LEU A 73 -7.38 16.10 -1.07
C LEU A 73 -8.25 14.84 -1.16
N VAL A 74 -9.41 14.84 -0.50
CA VAL A 74 -10.39 13.76 -0.64
C VAL A 74 -10.84 13.67 -2.08
N GLY A 75 -10.76 12.47 -2.64
CA GLY A 75 -11.03 12.24 -4.06
C GLY A 75 -9.79 12.19 -4.94
N MET A 76 -8.65 12.71 -4.46
CA MET A 76 -7.41 12.75 -5.24
C MET A 76 -6.78 11.36 -5.38
N VAL A 77 -6.46 10.98 -6.62
CA VAL A 77 -5.63 9.81 -6.90
C VAL A 77 -4.17 10.21 -6.70
N VAL A 78 -3.56 9.69 -5.62
CA VAL A 78 -2.18 10.02 -5.23
C VAL A 78 -1.19 8.93 -5.59
N LEU A 79 -1.65 7.71 -5.86
CA LEU A 79 -0.81 6.58 -6.26
C LEU A 79 -1.36 6.00 -7.56
N THR A 80 -0.50 5.71 -8.53
CA THR A 80 -0.91 5.19 -9.85
C THR A 80 0.11 4.20 -10.39
N GLY A 81 -0.33 3.33 -11.28
CA GLY A 81 0.57 2.56 -12.16
C GLY A 81 1.35 1.44 -11.49
N LEU A 82 1.14 1.17 -10.19
CA LEU A 82 1.79 0.04 -9.53
C LEU A 82 1.36 -1.27 -10.19
N LYS A 83 2.31 -2.14 -10.47
CA LYS A 83 2.10 -3.48 -11.03
C LYS A 83 2.94 -4.48 -10.26
N GLY A 84 2.41 -5.69 -10.10
CA GLY A 84 3.04 -6.75 -9.33
C GLY A 84 1.97 -7.64 -8.72
N ASP A 85 2.44 -8.62 -7.98
CA ASP A 85 1.63 -9.62 -7.31
C ASP A 85 2.16 -9.89 -5.90
N GLU A 86 1.29 -10.50 -5.10
CA GLU A 86 1.53 -10.94 -3.72
C GLU A 86 2.09 -9.84 -2.81
N GLN A 87 3.42 -9.66 -2.79
CA GLN A 87 4.11 -8.79 -1.86
C GLN A 87 4.82 -7.60 -2.50
N THR A 88 5.17 -7.61 -3.78
CA THR A 88 6.02 -6.56 -4.38
C THR A 88 5.33 -5.92 -5.57
N TYR A 89 5.28 -4.58 -5.56
CA TYR A 89 4.60 -3.78 -6.56
C TYR A 89 5.53 -2.65 -7.04
N GLU A 90 5.72 -2.52 -8.33
CA GLU A 90 6.69 -1.58 -8.93
C GLU A 90 6.10 -0.79 -10.10
N GLY A 91 6.91 0.10 -10.68
CA GLY A 91 6.55 0.88 -11.87
C GLY A 91 5.54 2.00 -11.62
N GLY A 92 5.16 2.24 -10.36
CA GLY A 92 4.16 3.22 -10.00
C GLY A 92 4.68 4.65 -9.94
N LYS A 93 3.76 5.57 -9.68
CA LYS A 93 4.03 6.96 -9.35
C LYS A 93 3.22 7.39 -8.14
N ILE A 94 3.81 8.21 -7.28
CA ILE A 94 3.14 8.82 -6.12
C ILE A 94 3.23 10.34 -6.19
N PHE A 95 2.09 11.02 -6.05
CA PHE A 95 2.02 12.47 -5.92
C PHE A 95 2.05 12.84 -4.43
N ASP A 96 2.93 13.78 -4.06
CA ASP A 96 2.96 14.40 -2.73
C ASP A 96 2.21 15.73 -2.77
N PRO A 97 0.98 15.83 -2.20
CA PRO A 97 0.23 17.07 -2.18
C PRO A 97 0.88 18.17 -1.35
N LYS A 98 1.79 17.82 -0.42
CA LYS A 98 2.52 18.80 0.40
C LYS A 98 3.60 19.51 -0.40
N GLY A 99 4.34 18.76 -1.24
CA GLY A 99 5.41 19.29 -2.08
C GLY A 99 5.00 19.64 -3.51
N GLY A 100 3.81 19.22 -3.95
CA GLY A 100 3.32 19.44 -5.32
C GLY A 100 4.09 18.63 -6.36
N LYS A 101 4.75 17.54 -5.96
CA LYS A 101 5.67 16.78 -6.83
C LYS A 101 5.23 15.33 -6.98
N THR A 102 5.49 14.77 -8.16
CA THR A 102 5.28 13.34 -8.46
C THR A 102 6.62 12.62 -8.49
N TYR A 103 6.66 11.45 -7.87
CA TYR A 103 7.82 10.60 -7.72
C TYR A 103 7.56 9.23 -8.33
N LYS A 104 8.61 8.49 -8.70
CA LYS A 104 8.48 7.05 -8.95
C LYS A 104 8.11 6.36 -7.63
N ALA A 105 7.29 5.32 -7.71
CA ALA A 105 6.81 4.59 -6.55
C ALA A 105 6.99 3.08 -6.71
N LYS A 106 7.37 2.44 -5.61
CA LYS A 106 7.23 1.00 -5.40
C LYS A 106 6.59 0.73 -4.03
N ALA A 107 5.97 -0.42 -3.87
CA ALA A 107 5.36 -0.84 -2.63
C ALA A 107 5.69 -2.29 -2.28
N GLU A 108 5.87 -2.55 -0.98
CA GLU A 108 6.14 -3.88 -0.44
C GLU A 108 5.10 -4.16 0.67
N LEU A 109 4.27 -5.17 0.47
CA LEU A 109 3.24 -5.61 1.38
C LEU A 109 3.82 -6.65 2.35
N SER A 110 3.56 -6.48 3.64
CA SER A 110 4.00 -7.44 4.66
C SER A 110 3.31 -8.79 4.48
N ALA A 111 3.98 -9.86 4.92
CA ALA A 111 3.46 -11.22 4.81
C ALA A 111 2.09 -11.42 5.51
N ASP A 112 1.82 -10.65 6.57
CA ASP A 112 0.53 -10.67 7.29
C ASP A 112 -0.53 -9.74 6.66
N GLY A 113 -0.19 -9.02 5.58
CA GLY A 113 -1.08 -8.10 4.87
C GLY A 113 -1.44 -6.82 5.64
N LYS A 114 -0.83 -6.55 6.81
CA LYS A 114 -1.21 -5.43 7.70
C LYS A 114 -0.42 -4.16 7.47
N ALA A 115 0.76 -4.24 6.86
CA ALA A 115 1.63 -3.11 6.61
C ALA A 115 2.03 -3.03 5.14
N LEU A 116 2.02 -1.83 4.58
CA LEU A 116 2.44 -1.56 3.21
C LEU A 116 3.54 -0.51 3.24
N LYS A 117 4.77 -0.90 2.92
CA LYS A 117 5.87 0.06 2.74
C LYS A 117 5.74 0.67 1.37
N VAL A 118 5.44 1.96 1.29
CA VAL A 118 5.34 2.71 0.03
C VAL A 118 6.55 3.63 -0.07
N ARG A 119 7.35 3.46 -1.14
CA ARG A 119 8.57 4.22 -1.34
C ARG A 119 8.47 5.14 -2.55
N GLY A 120 8.60 6.44 -2.34
CA GLY A 120 8.70 7.46 -3.37
C GLY A 120 10.16 7.88 -3.61
N TYR A 121 10.60 8.00 -4.87
CA TYR A 121 12.00 8.33 -5.18
C TYR A 121 12.22 9.08 -6.50
N PHE A 122 13.38 9.72 -6.61
CA PHE A 122 13.85 10.41 -7.81
C PHE A 122 14.90 9.57 -8.54
N GLY A 123 14.69 9.31 -9.84
CA GLY A 123 15.66 8.57 -10.65
C GLY A 123 15.82 7.12 -10.20
N VAL A 124 16.79 6.89 -9.30
CA VAL A 124 17.14 5.60 -8.68
C VAL A 124 16.50 5.41 -7.31
N SER A 125 16.18 4.17 -6.96
CA SER A 125 15.51 3.83 -5.69
C SER A 125 16.42 3.92 -4.45
N LEU A 126 17.58 4.58 -4.52
CA LEU A 126 18.37 4.87 -3.33
C LEU A 126 18.05 6.26 -2.78
N LEU A 127 17.66 7.19 -3.66
CA LEU A 127 17.38 8.60 -3.32
C LEU A 127 15.87 8.84 -3.22
N GLY A 128 15.30 8.61 -2.04
CA GLY A 128 13.86 8.71 -1.82
C GLY A 128 13.46 8.59 -0.34
N ARG A 129 12.16 8.49 -0.10
CA ARG A 129 11.57 8.28 1.22
C ARG A 129 10.61 7.10 1.19
N THR A 130 10.56 6.39 2.31
CA THR A 130 9.64 5.28 2.51
C THR A 130 8.66 5.66 3.62
N GLN A 131 7.38 5.43 3.37
CA GLN A 131 6.33 5.52 4.38
C GLN A 131 5.77 4.12 4.63
N THR A 132 5.46 3.82 5.88
CA THR A 132 4.72 2.61 6.23
C THR A 132 3.25 2.98 6.38
N TRP A 133 2.40 2.42 5.54
CA TRP A 133 0.96 2.53 5.65
C TRP A 133 0.43 1.32 6.40
N VAL A 134 -0.58 1.54 7.25
CA VAL A 134 -1.19 0.49 8.07
C VAL A 134 -2.57 0.20 7.52
N ARG A 135 -2.94 -1.08 7.39
CA ARG A 135 -4.26 -1.46 6.91
C ARG A 135 -5.34 -0.85 7.81
N ALA A 136 -6.38 -0.32 7.18
CA ALA A 136 -7.53 0.27 7.86
C ALA A 136 -8.77 -0.60 7.59
N ASP A 137 -9.58 -0.78 8.62
CA ASP A 137 -10.86 -1.48 8.57
C ASP A 137 -11.96 -0.63 7.88
#